data_AF-Q7ZAA1-F1
#
_entry.id   AF-Q7ZAA1-F1
#
_cell.length_a   1.000
_cell.length_b   1.000
_cell.length_c   1.000
_cell.angle_alpha   90.00
_cell.angle_beta   90.00
_cell.angle_gamma   90.00
#
_symmetry.space_group_name_H-M   'P 1'
#
loop_
_entity.id
_entity.type
_entity.pdbx_description
1 polymer ?
#
loop_
_entity_poly.entity_id
_entity_poly.type
_entity_poly.pdbx_seq_one_letter_code
_entity_poly.pdbx_strand_id
1 'polypeptide(L)'
;LIKRVYESSPYYHKVFKERGLTPDDIRTLEDLVKLPFTTKEDLRRYAYPHGGDFLAVPFGNLVGWHMTSGTTGVPTVNAYTWSDIEIWTSLVARSLVTAGVTKNDIVMNIYGYGLFTGGIGLHQGIQRIGA
;
A
#
# COMPACT_ATOMS: atom_id res chain seq x y z
N LEU A 1 -2.51 5.81 12.80
CA LEU A 1 -2.94 4.77 11.83
C LEU A 1 -4.13 3.97 12.35
N ILE A 2 -4.03 3.31 13.51
CA ILE A 2 -5.09 2.45 14.07
C ILE A 2 -6.47 3.13 14.12
N LYS A 3 -6.57 4.31 14.73
CA LYS A 3 -7.81 5.09 14.78
C LYS A 3 -8.42 5.33 13.40
N ARG A 4 -7.60 5.76 12.43
CA ARG A 4 -8.03 6.02 11.05
C ARG A 4 -8.64 4.78 10.38
N VAL A 5 -7.97 3.63 10.45
CA VAL A 5 -8.49 2.42 9.80
C VAL A 5 -9.73 1.89 10.51
N TYR A 6 -9.82 2.02 11.84
CA TYR A 6 -11.02 1.68 12.60
C TYR A 6 -12.23 2.55 12.23
N GLU A 7 -12.02 3.85 11.99
CA GLU A 7 -13.09 4.80 11.68
C GLU A 7 -13.48 4.80 10.19
N SER A 8 -12.54 4.54 9.29
CA SER A 8 -12.74 4.78 7.85
C SER A 8 -12.76 3.52 6.99
N SER A 9 -12.16 2.40 7.41
CA SER A 9 -12.18 1.15 6.63
C SER A 9 -13.28 0.22 7.14
N PRO A 10 -14.29 -0.12 6.30
CA PRO A 10 -15.32 -1.08 6.68
C PRO A 10 -14.77 -2.42 7.17
N TYR A 11 -13.71 -2.93 6.52
CA TYR A 11 -13.06 -4.19 6.92
C TYR A 11 -12.47 -4.09 8.32
N TYR A 12 -11.59 -3.11 8.58
CA TYR A 12 -10.95 -3.00 9.89
C TYR A 12 -11.93 -2.62 11.00
N HIS A 13 -12.95 -1.81 10.70
CA HIS A 13 -14.02 -1.52 11.65
C HIS A 13 -14.69 -2.82 12.13
N LYS A 14 -15.09 -3.68 11.18
CA LYS A 14 -15.73 -4.97 11.48
C LYS A 14 -14.82 -5.88 12.30
N VAL A 15 -13.59 -6.09 11.84
CA VAL A 15 -12.66 -7.04 12.50
C VAL A 15 -12.35 -6.60 13.94
N PHE A 16 -12.19 -5.29 14.17
CA PHE A 16 -11.94 -4.77 15.52
C PHE A 16 -13.17 -4.92 16.41
N LYS A 17 -14.37 -4.60 15.90
CA LYS A 17 -15.65 -4.79 16.61
C LYS A 17 -15.88 -6.25 17.03
N GLU A 18 -15.63 -7.19 16.13
CA GLU A 18 -15.78 -8.63 16.41
C GLU A 18 -14.83 -9.12 17.52
N ARG A 19 -13.70 -8.44 17.72
CA ARG A 19 -12.72 -8.74 18.78
C ARG A 19 -12.90 -7.89 20.04
N GLY A 20 -13.89 -7.01 20.06
CA GLY A 20 -14.08 -6.07 21.17
C GLY A 20 -12.92 -5.08 21.33
N LEU A 21 -12.18 -4.80 20.25
CA LEU A 21 -11.04 -3.88 20.26
C LEU A 21 -11.46 -2.48 19.82
N THR A 22 -10.87 -1.49 20.47
CA THR A 22 -10.95 -0.07 20.14
C THR A 22 -9.55 0.49 19.90
N PRO A 23 -9.41 1.64 19.22
CA PRO A 23 -8.10 2.28 19.06
C PRO A 23 -7.39 2.59 20.38
N ASP A 24 -8.13 2.83 21.47
CA ASP A 24 -7.57 3.19 22.77
C ASP A 24 -6.90 2.02 23.50
N ASP A 25 -7.13 0.79 23.04
CA ASP A 25 -6.50 -0.44 23.55
C ASP A 25 -5.05 -0.61 23.10
N ILE A 26 -4.61 0.21 22.13
CA ILE A 26 -3.27 0.17 21.51
C ILE A 26 -2.54 1.48 21.79
N ARG A 27 -1.75 1.52 22.88
CA ARG A 27 -1.04 2.73 23.33
C ARG A 27 0.47 2.58 23.25
N THR A 28 0.96 1.36 23.29
CA THR A 28 2.38 0.99 23.32
C THR A 28 2.70 0.01 22.19
N LEU A 29 3.99 -0.25 21.96
CA LEU A 29 4.42 -1.22 20.97
C LEU A 29 4.04 -2.65 21.38
N GLU A 30 4.06 -2.92 22.68
CA GLU A 30 3.69 -4.20 23.28
C GLU A 30 2.22 -4.53 23.02
N ASP A 31 1.36 -3.53 22.88
CA ASP A 31 -0.07 -3.72 22.59
C ASP A 31 -0.34 -4.23 21.16
N LEU A 32 0.63 -4.14 20.24
CA LEU A 32 0.44 -4.56 18.85
C LEU A 32 0.06 -6.03 18.72
N VAL A 33 0.42 -6.87 19.70
CA VAL A 33 0.05 -8.30 19.75
C VAL A 33 -1.45 -8.53 19.85
N LYS A 34 -2.23 -7.53 20.29
CA LYS A 34 -3.70 -7.58 20.35
C LYS A 34 -4.32 -7.48 18.96
N LEU A 35 -3.62 -6.88 17.99
CA LEU A 35 -4.16 -6.64 16.67
C LEU A 35 -4.34 -7.94 15.88
N PRO A 36 -5.42 -8.04 15.08
CA PRO A 36 -5.59 -9.14 14.13
C PRO A 36 -4.52 -9.09 13.04
N PHE A 37 -4.11 -10.26 12.56
CA PHE A 37 -3.39 -10.34 11.28
C PHE A 37 -4.36 -10.13 10.12
N THR A 38 -3.89 -9.40 9.11
CA THR A 38 -4.52 -9.35 7.78
C THR A 38 -3.81 -10.36 6.88
N THR A 39 -4.57 -11.23 6.24
CA THR A 39 -4.04 -12.26 5.35
C THR A 39 -4.21 -11.87 3.89
N LYS A 40 -3.48 -12.56 3.00
CA LYS A 40 -3.66 -12.40 1.56
C LYS A 40 -5.07 -12.78 1.10
N GLU A 41 -5.71 -13.71 1.81
CA GLU A 41 -7.07 -14.13 1.51
C GLU A 41 -8.09 -13.05 1.86
N ASP A 42 -7.88 -12.31 2.95
CA ASP A 42 -8.72 -11.14 3.29
C ASP A 42 -8.68 -10.09 2.18
N LEU A 43 -7.49 -9.79 1.66
CA LEU A 43 -7.33 -8.83 0.56
C LEU A 43 -8.05 -9.31 -0.71
N ARG A 44 -8.01 -10.60 -1.03
CA ARG A 44 -8.74 -11.15 -2.19
C ARG A 44 -10.25 -11.05 -2.01
N ARG A 45 -10.75 -11.30 -0.81
CA ARG A 45 -12.19 -11.31 -0.51
C ARG A 45 -12.79 -9.92 -0.43
N TYR A 46 -12.10 -8.99 0.23
CA TYR A 46 -12.68 -7.71 0.63
C TYR A 46 -12.05 -6.50 -0.04
N ALA A 47 -10.84 -6.60 -0.61
CA ALA A 47 -10.21 -5.47 -1.32
C ALA A 47 -10.51 -5.48 -2.83
N TYR A 48 -11.09 -6.56 -3.37
CA TYR A 48 -11.48 -6.60 -4.78
C TYR A 48 -12.93 -6.15 -4.97
N PRO A 49 -13.24 -5.33 -6.00
CA PRO A 49 -12.30 -4.60 -6.84
C PRO A 49 -11.87 -3.26 -6.20
N HIS A 50 -10.81 -2.66 -6.75
CA HIS A 50 -10.40 -1.27 -6.49
C HIS A 50 -10.09 -0.88 -5.02
N GLY A 51 -9.76 -1.84 -4.16
CA GLY A 51 -9.47 -1.62 -2.73
C GLY A 51 -10.66 -1.90 -1.81
N GLY A 52 -11.89 -2.02 -2.33
CA GLY A 52 -13.09 -2.46 -1.62
C GLY A 52 -13.23 -1.94 -0.18
N ASP A 53 -13.50 -2.84 0.76
CA ASP A 53 -13.72 -2.55 2.18
C ASP A 53 -12.41 -2.16 2.92
N PHE A 54 -11.26 -2.32 2.28
CA PHE A 54 -9.97 -1.91 2.83
C PHE A 54 -9.69 -0.42 2.64
N LEU A 55 -10.44 0.27 1.77
CA LEU A 55 -10.27 1.71 1.57
C LEU A 55 -10.51 2.47 2.89
N ALA A 56 -9.59 3.36 3.21
CA ALA A 56 -9.68 4.28 4.37
C ALA A 56 -9.82 5.75 3.93
N VAL A 57 -10.28 5.96 2.69
CA VAL A 57 -10.60 7.25 2.06
C VAL A 57 -11.76 7.03 1.07
N PRO A 58 -12.53 8.07 0.74
CA PRO A 58 -13.50 7.99 -0.34
C PRO A 58 -12.84 7.62 -1.68
N PHE A 59 -13.55 6.86 -2.52
CA PHE A 59 -13.05 6.41 -3.82
C PHE A 59 -12.56 7.56 -4.72
N GLY A 60 -13.23 8.72 -4.68
CA GLY A 60 -12.86 9.91 -5.45
C GLY A 60 -11.50 10.53 -5.08
N ASN A 61 -10.87 10.10 -3.98
CA ASN A 61 -9.54 10.55 -3.57
C ASN A 61 -8.42 9.65 -4.11
N LEU A 62 -8.76 8.55 -4.78
CA LEU A 62 -7.81 7.63 -5.38
C LEU A 62 -7.34 8.17 -6.73
N VAL A 63 -6.04 8.04 -7.00
CA VAL A 63 -5.43 8.40 -8.29
C VAL A 63 -5.11 7.18 -9.15
N GLY A 64 -5.26 5.98 -8.59
CA GLY A 64 -5.07 4.73 -9.31
C GLY A 64 -4.92 3.54 -8.37
N TRP A 65 -4.70 2.37 -8.97
CA TRP A 65 -4.41 1.14 -8.27
C TRP A 65 -3.44 0.26 -9.07
N HIS A 66 -2.70 -0.55 -8.34
CA HIS A 66 -1.87 -1.63 -8.88
C HIS A 66 -2.39 -2.97 -8.39
N MET A 67 -2.04 -4.04 -9.09
CA MET A 67 -2.43 -5.37 -8.69
C MET A 67 -1.34 -6.40 -8.97
N THR A 68 -1.32 -7.44 -8.14
CA THR A 68 -0.45 -8.59 -8.37
C THR A 68 -1.04 -9.49 -9.44
N SER A 69 -0.20 -10.27 -10.14
CA SER A 69 -0.58 -11.13 -11.28
C SER A 69 -1.58 -12.25 -10.96
N GLY A 70 -2.10 -12.34 -9.73
CA GLY A 70 -3.27 -13.16 -9.40
C GLY A 70 -3.15 -14.61 -9.84
N THR A 71 -2.06 -15.30 -9.48
CA THR A 71 -1.83 -16.71 -9.91
C THR A 71 -2.91 -17.69 -9.45
N THR A 72 -3.77 -17.29 -8.51
CA THR A 72 -4.86 -18.11 -7.94
C THR A 72 -6.26 -17.58 -8.28
N GLY A 73 -6.40 -16.74 -9.33
CA GLY A 73 -7.68 -16.18 -9.76
C GLY A 73 -7.84 -14.71 -9.38
N VAL A 74 -8.30 -14.43 -8.15
CA VAL A 74 -8.56 -13.05 -7.71
C VAL A 74 -7.25 -12.33 -7.39
N PRO A 75 -6.91 -11.22 -8.08
CA PRO A 75 -5.70 -10.47 -7.81
C PRO A 75 -5.85 -9.65 -6.53
N THR A 76 -4.73 -9.43 -5.84
CA THR A 76 -4.68 -8.47 -4.73
C THR A 76 -4.55 -7.06 -5.30
N VAL A 77 -5.43 -6.15 -4.88
CA VAL A 77 -5.49 -4.76 -5.31
C VAL A 77 -4.85 -3.85 -4.26
N ASN A 78 -3.99 -2.93 -4.71
CA ASN A 78 -3.43 -1.85 -3.90
C ASN A 78 -3.89 -0.53 -4.51
N ALA A 79 -4.71 0.23 -3.78
CA ALA A 79 -5.21 1.53 -4.21
C ALA A 79 -4.39 2.66 -3.58
N TYR A 80 -4.19 3.74 -4.31
CA TYR A 80 -3.31 4.84 -3.90
C TYR A 80 -4.00 6.19 -4.03
N THR A 81 -3.85 7.03 -3.00
CA THR A 81 -4.03 8.48 -3.14
C THR A 81 -2.77 9.11 -3.72
N TRP A 82 -2.85 10.38 -4.15
CA TRP A 82 -1.67 11.11 -4.60
C TRP A 82 -0.56 11.14 -3.53
N SER A 83 -0.94 11.32 -2.26
CA SER A 83 0.02 11.32 -1.15
C SER A 83 0.74 9.98 -1.00
N ASP A 84 0.06 8.86 -1.28
CA ASP A 84 0.66 7.53 -1.21
C ASP A 84 1.68 7.33 -2.34
N ILE A 85 1.40 7.84 -3.55
CA ILE A 85 2.33 7.83 -4.69
C ILE A 85 3.58 8.66 -4.38
N GLU A 86 3.44 9.83 -3.76
CA GLU A 86 4.57 10.68 -3.36
C GLU A 86 5.46 10.00 -2.31
N ILE A 87 4.85 9.33 -1.32
CA ILE A 87 5.58 8.54 -0.31
C ILE A 87 6.32 7.39 -0.98
N TRP A 88 5.63 6.62 -1.84
CA TRP A 88 6.23 5.49 -2.55
C TRP A 88 7.43 5.94 -3.40
N THR A 89 7.25 6.98 -4.21
CA THR A 89 8.30 7.59 -5.03
C THR A 89 9.51 7.98 -4.20
N SER A 90 9.28 8.64 -3.06
CA SER A 90 10.34 9.08 -2.15
C SER A 90 11.10 7.91 -1.51
N LEU A 91 10.40 6.82 -1.16
CA LEU A 91 11.02 5.62 -0.59
C LEU A 91 11.85 4.85 -1.63
N VAL A 92 11.38 4.76 -2.86
CA VAL A 92 12.13 4.13 -3.95
C VAL A 92 13.38 4.96 -4.28
N ALA A 93 13.24 6.28 -4.41
CA ALA A 93 14.38 7.18 -4.60
C ALA A 93 15.41 7.03 -3.46
N ARG A 94 14.97 6.98 -2.20
CA ARG A 94 15.86 6.75 -1.05
C ARG A 94 16.57 5.39 -1.15
N SER A 95 15.87 4.34 -1.56
CA SER A 95 16.44 3.00 -1.73
C SER A 95 17.53 2.99 -2.81
N LEU A 96 17.29 3.68 -3.94
CA LEU A 96 18.23 3.81 -5.04
C LEU A 96 19.47 4.64 -4.65
N VAL A 97 19.29 5.76 -3.95
CA VAL A 97 20.42 6.54 -3.41
C VAL A 97 21.25 5.71 -2.42
N THR A 98 20.58 4.90 -1.59
CA THR A 98 21.27 3.97 -0.66
C THR A 98 22.08 2.92 -1.42
N ALA A 99 21.62 2.51 -2.61
CA ALA A 99 22.32 1.61 -3.51
C ALA A 99 23.42 2.32 -4.36
N GLY A 100 23.64 3.62 -4.16
CA GLY A 100 24.68 4.38 -4.84
C GLY A 100 24.25 5.07 -6.13
N VAL A 101 22.96 5.03 -6.49
CA VAL A 101 22.44 5.74 -7.68
C VAL A 101 22.43 7.24 -7.43
N THR A 102 22.91 7.99 -8.42
CA THR A 102 23.01 9.44 -8.44
C THR A 102 22.39 10.00 -9.71
N LYS A 103 22.18 11.32 -9.75
CA LYS A 103 21.69 12.03 -10.95
C LYS A 103 22.60 11.93 -12.19
N ASN A 104 23.81 11.40 -12.05
CA ASN A 104 24.76 11.25 -13.15
C ASN A 104 24.67 9.87 -13.80
N ASP A 105 23.84 8.97 -13.25
CA ASP A 105 23.68 7.61 -13.74
C ASP A 105 22.54 7.55 -14.78
N ILE A 106 22.64 6.59 -15.70
CA ILE A 106 21.54 6.20 -16.58
C ILE A 106 21.06 4.83 -16.11
N VAL A 107 19.81 4.73 -15.67
CA VAL A 107 19.27 3.49 -15.09
C VAL A 107 18.42 2.73 -16.11
N MET A 108 18.82 1.50 -16.42
CA MET A 108 18.01 0.60 -17.24
C MET A 108 16.93 -0.06 -16.37
N ASN A 109 15.70 0.46 -16.42
CA ASN A 109 14.56 -0.17 -15.75
C ASN A 109 14.01 -1.34 -16.58
N ILE A 110 14.32 -2.56 -16.15
CA ILE A 110 13.85 -3.80 -16.78
C ILE A 110 12.61 -4.41 -16.10
N TYR A 111 12.02 -3.74 -15.10
CA TYR A 111 10.78 -4.21 -14.50
C TYR A 111 9.60 -4.01 -15.46
N GLY A 112 8.67 -4.95 -15.45
CA GLY A 112 7.45 -4.84 -16.26
C GLY A 112 6.58 -3.65 -15.84
N TYR A 113 6.12 -2.90 -16.83
CA TYR A 113 5.17 -1.80 -16.66
C TYR A 113 3.73 -2.29 -16.83
N GLY A 114 2.82 -1.68 -16.09
CA GLY A 114 1.39 -1.99 -16.11
C GLY A 114 0.86 -2.09 -14.70
N LEU A 115 0.06 -3.13 -14.46
CA LEU A 115 -0.58 -3.33 -13.16
C LEU A 115 0.40 -3.76 -12.07
N PHE A 116 1.53 -4.36 -12.44
CA PHE A 116 2.60 -4.67 -11.50
C PHE A 116 3.29 -3.39 -10.99
N THR A 117 3.58 -3.34 -9.70
CA THR A 117 4.13 -2.14 -9.03
C THR A 117 5.57 -1.84 -9.43
N GLY A 118 6.36 -2.85 -9.80
CA GLY A 118 7.81 -2.68 -10.00
C GLY A 118 8.19 -1.64 -11.05
N GLY A 119 7.65 -1.76 -12.27
CA GLY A 119 8.02 -0.90 -13.40
C GLY A 119 7.83 0.59 -13.09
N ILE A 120 6.59 0.99 -12.80
CA ILE A 120 6.28 2.40 -12.56
C ILE A 120 6.86 2.93 -11.26
N GLY A 121 6.93 2.11 -10.20
CA GLY A 121 7.51 2.52 -8.93
C GLY A 121 8.98 2.85 -9.06
N LEU A 122 9.74 1.97 -9.73
CA LEU A 122 11.15 2.21 -9.99
C LEU A 122 11.35 3.43 -10.88
N HIS A 123 10.56 3.56 -11.95
CA HIS A 123 10.58 4.71 -12.86
C HIS A 123 10.47 6.03 -12.10
N GLN A 124 9.45 6.18 -11.26
CA GLN A 124 9.20 7.42 -10.53
C GLN A 124 10.33 7.72 -9.55
N GLY A 125 10.86 6.70 -8.87
CA GLY A 125 11.99 6.86 -7.95
C GLY A 125 13.28 7.29 -8.66
N ILE A 126 13.58 6.71 -9.84
CA ILE A 126 14.72 7.10 -10.69
C ILE A 126 14.59 8.59 -11.09
N GLN A 127 13.44 8.97 -11.65
CA GLN A 127 13.21 10.36 -12.08
C GLN A 127 13.25 11.36 -10.91
N ARG A 128 12.84 10.95 -9.71
CA ARG A 128 12.94 11.79 -8.51
C ARG A 128 14.40 12.08 -8.12
N ILE A 129 15.33 11.18 -8.38
CA ILE A 129 16.78 11.41 -8.18
C ILE A 129 17.34 12.37 -9.23
N GLY A 130 16.73 12.41 -10.42
CA GLY A 130 17.22 13.11 -11.60
C GLY A 130 18.14 12.25 -12.47
N ALA A 131 18.01 10.93 -12.35
CA ALA A 131 18.65 9.92 -13.20
C ALA A 131 17.69 9.39 -14.27
#